data_AF-A0A1Y1BV65-F1
#
_entry.id   AF-A0A1Y1BV65-F1
#
_cell.length_a   1.000
_cell.length_b   1.000
_cell.length_c   1.000
_cell.angle_alpha   90.00
_cell.angle_beta   90.00
_cell.angle_gamma   90.00
#
_symmetry.space_group_name_H-M   'P 1'
#
loop_
_entity.id
_entity.type
_entity.pdbx_description
1 polymer ?
#
loop_
_entity_poly.entity_id
_entity_poly.type
_entity_poly.pdbx_seq_one_letter_code
_entity_poly.pdbx_strand_id
1 'polypeptide(L)' 'MIPSKDSEDLARRLPNSRLVIYADSGHGAIFQFHDDFVPKALKFLAQ' A
#
# COMPACT_ATOMS: atom_id res chain seq x y z
N MET A 1 13.97 3.06 -7.98
CA MET A 1 12.71 3.31 -7.25
C MET A 1 11.57 3.37 -8.25
N ILE A 2 10.38 2.93 -7.84
CA ILE A 2 9.14 2.98 -8.63
C ILE A 2 8.32 4.21 -8.19
N PRO A 3 7.80 5.04 -9.12
CA PRO A 3 6.95 6.18 -8.78
C PRO A 3 5.63 5.79 -8.07
N SER A 4 5.22 6.57 -7.06
CA SER A 4 3.95 6.36 -6.36
C SER A 4 2.72 6.46 -7.28
N LYS A 5 2.81 7.26 -8.35
CA LYS A 5 1.76 7.40 -9.36
C LYS A 5 1.40 6.09 -10.05
N ASP A 6 2.34 5.15 -10.16
CA ASP A 6 2.06 3.84 -10.75
C ASP A 6 1.11 3.02 -9.87
N SER A 7 1.17 3.21 -8.53
CA SER A 7 0.22 2.59 -7.60
C SER A 7 -1.17 3.22 -7.68
N GLU A 8 -1.26 4.53 -7.92
CA GLU A 8 -2.53 5.21 -8.21
C GLU A 8 -3.15 4.71 -9.53
N ASP A 9 -2.33 4.49 -10.56
CA ASP A 9 -2.81 3.92 -11.83
C ASP A 9 -3.39 2.51 -11.64
N LEU A 10 -2.67 1.65 -10.91
CA LEU A 10 -3.16 0.32 -10.55
C LEU A 10 -4.49 0.38 -9.80
N ALA A 11 -4.62 1.27 -8.82
CA ALA A 11 -5.85 1.42 -8.03
C ALA A 11 -7.06 1.83 -8.90
N ARG A 12 -6.85 2.66 -9.93
CA ARG A 12 -7.90 3.03 -10.89
C ARG A 12 -8.31 1.86 -11.80
N ARG A 13 -7.38 0.97 -12.13
CA ARG A 13 -7.59 -0.12 -13.10
C ARG A 13 -8.09 -1.42 -12.48
N LEU A 14 -7.81 -1.64 -11.19
CA LEU A 14 -8.19 -2.85 -10.46
C LEU A 14 -9.44 -2.61 -9.62
N PRO A 15 -10.63 -3.09 -10.06
CA PRO A 15 -11.85 -2.95 -9.26
C PRO A 15 -11.69 -3.71 -7.93
N ASN A 16 -12.29 -3.18 -6.87
CA ASN A 16 -12.19 -3.70 -5.49
C ASN A 16 -10.77 -3.64 -4.88
N SER A 17 -9.85 -2.89 -5.47
CA SER A 17 -8.53 -2.65 -4.87
C SER A 17 -8.60 -1.65 -3.71
N ARG A 18 -7.60 -1.73 -2.82
CA ARG A 18 -7.36 -0.74 -1.77
C ARG A 18 -5.94 -0.20 -1.94
N LEU A 19 -5.80 1.12 -1.97
CA LEU A 19 -4.51 1.81 -2.04
C LEU A 19 -4.21 2.50 -0.70
N VAL A 20 -3.00 2.29 -0.19
CA VAL A 20 -2.46 2.99 0.98
C VAL A 20 -1.11 3.57 0.59
N ILE A 21 -0.94 4.88 0.78
CA ILE A 21 0.33 5.59 0.56
C ILE A 21 0.79 6.12 1.92
N TYR A 22 1.98 5.71 2.34
CA TYR A 22 2.61 6.24 3.56
C TYR A 22 3.36 7.52 3.23
N ALA A 23 3.00 8.62 3.91
CA ALA A 23 3.69 9.89 3.75
C ALA A 23 5.13 9.80 4.26
N ASP A 24 6.03 10.59 3.65
CA ASP A 24 7.46 10.64 4.02
C ASP A 24 8.16 9.28 4.02
N SER A 25 7.74 8.38 3.12
CA SER A 25 8.26 7.03 3.02
C SER A 25 9.07 6.80 1.74
N GLY A 26 10.04 5.90 1.84
CA GLY A 26 10.84 5.45 0.70
C GLY A 26 10.27 4.19 0.04
N HIS A 27 11.04 3.59 -0.87
CA HIS A 27 10.66 2.33 -1.52
C HIS A 27 10.33 1.19 -0.53
N GLY A 28 10.95 1.20 0.65
CA GLY A 28 10.71 0.25 1.74
C GLY A 28 9.63 0.67 2.73
N ALA A 29 8.59 1.41 2.32
CA ALA A 29 7.57 1.98 3.20
C ALA A 29 6.95 0.96 4.18
N ILE A 30 6.80 -0.30 3.77
CA ILE A 30 6.26 -1.38 4.63
C ILE A 30 7.14 -1.69 5.85
N PHE A 31 8.46 -1.42 5.78
CA PHE A 31 9.37 -1.60 6.91
C PHE A 31 9.35 -0.37 7.83
N GLN A 32 9.22 0.82 7.24
CA GLN A 32 9.11 2.09 7.97
C GLN A 32 7.81 2.18 8.76
N PHE A 33 6.71 1.62 8.22
CA PHE A 33 5.37 1.64 8.82
C PHE A 33 4.85 0.22 9.12
N HIS A 34 5.72 -0.69 9.54
CA HIS A 34 5.37 -2.10 9.74
C HIS A 34 4.24 -2.32 10.74
N ASP A 35 4.22 -1.54 11.84
CA ASP A 35 3.17 -1.60 12.87
C ASP A 35 1.76 -1.31 12.34
N ASP A 36 1.65 -0.50 11.29
CA ASP A 36 0.37 -0.21 10.63
C ASP A 36 0.11 -1.15 9.44
N PHE A 37 1.16 -1.49 8.68
CA PHE A 37 1.06 -2.36 7.51
C PHE A 37 0.59 -3.78 7.86
N VAL A 38 1.20 -4.42 8.86
CA VAL A 38 0.92 -5.82 9.22
C VAL A 38 -0.56 -6.06 9.56
N PRO A 39 -1.19 -5.32 10.49
CA PRO A 39 -2.61 -5.55 10.80
C PRO A 39 -3.53 -5.25 9.61
N LYS A 40 -3.22 -4.25 8.77
CA LYS A 40 -4.00 -3.96 7.55
C LYS A 40 -3.93 -5.10 6.53
N ALA A 41 -2.74 -5.65 6.31
CA ALA A 41 -2.54 -6.78 5.41
C ALA A 41 -3.28 -8.03 5.91
N LEU A 42 -3.20 -8.35 7.20
CA LEU A 42 -3.93 -9.47 7.79
C LEU A 42 -5.45 -9.28 7.67
N LYS A 43 -5.97 -8.08 7.94
CA LYS A 43 -7.38 -7.76 7.76
C LYS A 43 -7.81 -7.84 6.29
N PHE A 44 -6.93 -7.53 5.34
CA PHE A 44 -7.20 -7.70 3.92
C PHE A 44 -7.35 -9.17 3.54
N LEU A 45 -6.43 -10.02 4.02
CA LEU A 45 -6.38 -11.44 3.67
C LEU A 45 -7.45 -12.31 4.34
N ALA A 46 -8.02 -11.84 5.45
CA ALA A 46 -9.08 -12.54 6.18
C ALA A 46 -10.50 -12.26 5.62
N GLN A 47 -10.62 -11.56 4.48
CA GLN A 47 -11.90 -11.21 3.84
C GLN A 47 -12.37 -12.24 2.82
#